data_AF-A0A9D9G6B8-F1
#
_entry.id   AF-A0A9D9G6B8-F1
#
_cell.length_a   1.000
_cell.length_b   1.000
_cell.length_c   1.000
_cell.angle_alpha   90.00
_cell.angle_beta   90.00
_cell.angle_gamma   90.00
#
_symmetry.space_group_name_H-M   'P 1'
#
loop_
_entity.id
_entity.type
_entity.pdbx_description
1 polymer ?
#
loop_
_entity_poly.entity_id
_entity_poly.type
_entity_poly.pdbx_seq_one_letter_code
_entity_poly.pdbx_strand_id
1 'polypeptide(L)'
;MKKNYNMFLRLVLLMVAVFGVTNAFAKWEKVHDLTATYACHVTKSGNILLSDYQYMDYSGGIYISEDQGATWTKTNVEDFCYSQFIEAEGYVFAGGEGCVIARSADEGKTWEVMNFGYVYADFLSEDEIRYNPCYAMAYHKGKLYAADFNGGGVVYSEDFGETWTLTDRESLMYDISGEKAPALKDEKPTRVMENFYSMVSFNDGLYLFGVYFVYRLNEETGLWEVIRSDSNFMGVNTNFNGTLICGRSVMNYGDHVPFLVTTQDGNEWGEVKRPEGMLDNNVRTMTSDDKNLYVGLAQGGMYYTPDFGETWHFISEGLPHDANGTYYTLLSMVNTEEDLYVVAYDAPWNGSAISGLYRMKKSDLPTVSVDTLTMTETNVYASGDCLVVEGDYEQVTISTMQGVAYQVKVVDGKADISALDKGIYIYALDRNHVGKFVKK
;
A
#
# COMPACT_ATOMS: atom_id res chain seq x y z
N MET A 1 -75.01 -17.50 36.53
CA MET A 1 -74.91 -18.98 36.37
C MET A 1 -74.36 -19.28 34.99
N LYS A 2 -73.29 -20.10 34.92
CA LYS A 2 -72.63 -20.71 33.73
C LYS A 2 -71.93 -19.72 32.76
N LYS A 3 -70.60 -19.52 32.78
CA LYS A 3 -69.42 -20.39 32.50
C LYS A 3 -69.45 -21.09 31.12
N ASN A 4 -68.52 -20.66 30.25
CA ASN A 4 -67.71 -21.41 29.25
C ASN A 4 -66.89 -20.36 28.45
N TYR A 5 -65.67 -19.97 28.86
CA TYR A 5 -64.35 -20.57 28.55
C TYR A 5 -64.06 -20.82 27.06
N ASN A 6 -63.32 -19.89 26.45
CA ASN A 6 -62.17 -20.09 25.53
C ASN A 6 -61.72 -18.69 25.06
N MET A 7 -60.71 -18.06 25.66
CA MET A 7 -59.27 -18.30 25.46
C MET A 7 -58.79 -17.85 24.06
N PHE A 8 -57.78 -16.97 24.05
CA PHE A 8 -57.05 -16.39 22.91
C PHE A 8 -57.69 -15.21 22.15
N LEU A 9 -57.38 -13.99 22.61
CA LEU A 9 -56.55 -13.08 21.79
C LEU A 9 -55.93 -12.01 22.71
N ARG A 10 -54.67 -12.21 23.11
CA ARG A 10 -53.83 -11.14 23.66
C ARG A 10 -53.30 -10.36 22.46
N LEU A 11 -53.58 -9.06 22.43
CA LEU A 11 -52.86 -8.10 21.58
C LEU A 11 -51.39 -8.10 22.02
N VAL A 12 -50.55 -8.77 21.26
CA VAL A 12 -49.09 -8.59 21.31
C VAL A 12 -48.76 -7.52 20.29
N LEU A 13 -48.31 -6.36 20.76
CA LEU A 13 -47.59 -5.37 19.96
C LEU A 13 -46.30 -6.05 19.49
N LEU A 14 -46.27 -6.44 18.22
CA LEU A 14 -45.08 -6.93 17.57
C LEU A 14 -44.22 -5.70 17.21
N MET A 15 -43.30 -5.33 18.09
CA MET A 15 -42.14 -4.54 17.66
C MET A 15 -41.34 -5.45 16.74
N VAL A 16 -41.46 -5.24 15.44
CA VAL A 16 -40.46 -5.72 14.48
C VAL A 16 -39.23 -4.85 14.72
N ALA A 17 -38.31 -5.34 15.55
CA ALA A 17 -36.94 -4.89 15.47
C ALA A 17 -36.43 -5.37 14.11
N VAL A 18 -36.40 -4.45 13.14
CA VAL A 18 -35.63 -4.66 11.92
C VAL A 18 -34.18 -4.61 12.37
N PHE A 19 -33.61 -5.78 12.71
CA PHE A 19 -32.18 -5.97 12.64
C PHE A 19 -31.85 -5.92 11.15
N GLY A 20 -31.59 -4.72 10.64
CA GLY A 20 -30.82 -4.60 9.42
C GLY A 20 -29.48 -5.24 9.73
N VAL A 21 -29.25 -6.44 9.20
CA VAL A 21 -27.88 -6.91 9.01
C VAL A 21 -27.36 -5.98 7.93
N THR A 22 -26.71 -4.89 8.33
CA THR A 22 -25.83 -4.17 7.42
C THR A 22 -24.75 -5.20 7.09
N ASN A 23 -24.79 -5.75 5.88
CA ASN A 23 -23.66 -6.48 5.36
C ASN A 23 -22.49 -5.49 5.42
N ALA A 24 -21.52 -5.75 6.29
CA ALA A 24 -20.30 -4.96 6.36
C ALA A 24 -19.52 -5.28 5.09
N PHE A 25 -19.48 -4.32 4.17
CA PHE A 25 -18.61 -4.38 3.01
C PHE A 25 -17.36 -3.57 3.33
N ALA A 26 -16.21 -4.06 2.87
CA ALA A 26 -14.97 -3.31 2.86
C ALA A 26 -15.21 -1.98 2.15
N LYS A 27 -15.39 -0.90 2.92
CA LYS A 27 -15.67 0.43 2.38
C LYS A 27 -14.72 1.42 3.00
N TRP A 28 -13.85 1.98 2.17
CA TRP A 28 -12.97 3.05 2.55
C TRP A 28 -13.74 4.35 2.71
N GLU A 29 -13.49 5.04 3.81
CA GLU A 29 -14.02 6.35 4.11
C GLU A 29 -12.85 7.34 4.18
N LYS A 30 -12.97 8.47 3.48
CA LYS A 30 -11.99 9.53 3.66
C LYS A 30 -12.15 10.13 5.06
N VAL A 31 -11.07 10.12 5.84
CA VAL A 31 -11.04 10.66 7.21
C VAL A 31 -10.30 11.99 7.29
N HIS A 32 -9.45 12.32 6.32
CA HIS A 32 -8.79 13.60 6.24
C HIS A 32 -8.42 13.99 4.80
N ASP A 33 -8.64 15.25 4.45
CA ASP A 33 -8.23 15.85 3.18
C ASP A 33 -6.93 16.63 3.37
N LEU A 34 -5.98 16.45 2.45
CA LEU A 34 -4.80 17.31 2.29
C LEU A 34 -4.59 17.59 0.80
N THR A 35 -3.83 18.63 0.48
CA THR A 35 -3.51 19.00 -0.90
C THR A 35 -2.72 17.89 -1.62
N ALA A 36 -1.74 17.31 -0.93
CA ALA A 36 -0.97 16.18 -1.41
C ALA A 36 -0.51 15.34 -0.22
N THR A 37 -0.77 14.05 -0.19
CA THR A 37 -0.36 13.19 0.93
C THR A 37 0.54 12.07 0.44
N TYR A 38 1.65 11.84 1.13
CA TYR A 38 2.62 10.80 0.73
C TYR A 38 2.73 9.66 1.73
N ALA A 39 2.91 9.99 3.00
CA ALA A 39 3.18 9.04 4.06
C ALA A 39 2.15 9.13 5.20
N CYS A 40 1.81 7.99 5.78
CA CYS A 40 1.06 7.90 7.02
C CYS A 40 1.73 6.92 8.00
N HIS A 41 1.49 7.12 9.29
CA HIS A 41 1.93 6.21 10.35
C HIS A 41 0.93 6.23 11.50
N VAL A 42 0.86 5.14 12.26
CA VAL A 42 0.16 5.10 13.54
C VAL A 42 1.18 4.75 14.62
N THR A 43 1.38 5.65 15.57
CA THR A 43 2.31 5.44 16.68
C THR A 43 1.81 4.35 17.62
N LYS A 44 2.68 3.86 18.52
CA LYS A 44 2.29 2.88 19.55
C LYS A 44 1.09 3.29 20.40
N SER A 45 0.96 4.58 20.74
CA SER A 45 -0.21 5.10 21.47
C SER A 45 -1.46 5.30 20.62
N GLY A 46 -1.36 5.16 19.29
CA GLY A 46 -2.47 5.33 18.36
C GLY A 46 -2.58 6.71 17.73
N ASN A 47 -1.59 7.59 17.90
CA ASN A 47 -1.58 8.86 17.18
C ASN A 47 -1.39 8.59 15.68
N ILE A 48 -2.22 9.21 14.85
CA ILE A 48 -2.10 9.10 13.40
C ILE A 48 -1.27 10.27 12.90
N LEU A 49 -0.18 9.98 12.21
CA LEU A 49 0.69 10.95 11.57
C LEU A 49 0.46 10.93 10.07
N LEU A 50 0.44 12.11 9.47
CA LEU A 50 0.17 12.27 8.04
C LEU A 50 1.05 13.38 7.46
N SER A 51 1.77 13.06 6.38
CA SER A 51 2.63 14.00 5.68
C SER A 51 1.88 14.73 4.56
N ASP A 52 1.93 16.06 4.58
CA ASP A 52 1.55 16.92 3.46
C ASP A 52 2.78 17.13 2.55
N TYR A 53 2.73 16.62 1.32
CA TYR A 53 3.86 16.51 0.40
C TYR A 53 3.68 17.47 -0.78
N GLN A 54 3.92 18.76 -0.55
CA GLN A 54 3.74 19.80 -1.57
C GLN A 54 5.05 20.06 -2.34
N TYR A 55 5.40 19.12 -3.22
CA TYR A 55 6.68 19.10 -3.95
C TYR A 55 6.99 20.37 -4.77
N MET A 56 5.97 21.11 -5.22
CA MET A 56 6.17 22.24 -6.14
C MET A 56 6.77 23.48 -5.47
N ASP A 57 6.45 23.72 -4.21
CA ASP A 57 7.00 24.84 -3.43
C ASP A 57 7.84 24.37 -2.24
N TYR A 58 8.07 23.05 -2.15
CA TYR A 58 8.78 22.38 -1.07
C TYR A 58 8.19 22.71 0.31
N SER A 59 6.90 23.06 0.37
CA SER A 59 6.16 23.26 1.60
C SER A 59 5.51 21.96 2.07
N GLY A 60 4.76 22.02 3.18
CA GLY A 60 4.01 20.87 3.68
C GLY A 60 4.13 20.72 5.19
N GLY A 61 4.60 19.56 5.63
CA GLY A 61 4.83 19.24 7.03
C GLY A 61 4.03 18.04 7.52
N ILE A 62 4.01 17.85 8.83
CA ILE A 62 3.37 16.69 9.46
C ILE A 62 2.14 17.14 10.24
N TYR A 63 1.02 16.48 9.98
CA TYR A 63 -0.22 16.60 10.74
C TYR A 63 -0.37 15.41 11.68
N ILE A 64 -0.97 15.65 12.83
CA ILE A 64 -1.26 14.63 13.85
C ILE A 64 -2.74 14.61 14.19
N SER A 65 -3.28 13.42 14.37
CA SER A 65 -4.56 13.17 15.04
C SER A 65 -4.35 12.30 16.28
N GLU A 66 -4.80 12.77 17.43
CA GLU A 66 -4.75 12.05 18.71
C GLU A 66 -6.10 11.38 19.05
N ASP A 67 -7.09 11.47 18.15
CA ASP A 67 -8.47 11.05 18.36
C ASP A 67 -9.03 10.19 17.21
N GLN A 68 -8.17 9.31 16.69
CA GLN A 68 -8.51 8.31 15.64
C GLN A 68 -9.02 8.94 14.33
N GLY A 69 -8.44 10.07 13.95
CA GLY A 69 -8.71 10.78 12.71
C GLY A 69 -9.93 11.71 12.77
N ALA A 70 -10.51 11.96 13.95
CA ALA A 70 -11.66 12.85 14.09
C ALA A 70 -11.26 14.33 13.99
N THR A 71 -10.12 14.71 14.55
CA THR A 71 -9.51 16.03 14.44
C THR A 71 -8.02 15.94 14.14
N TRP A 72 -7.51 16.99 13.49
CA TRP A 72 -6.15 17.04 12.98
C TRP A 72 -5.51 18.39 13.29
N THR A 73 -4.24 18.36 13.68
CA THR A 73 -3.45 19.56 13.98
C THR A 73 -2.14 19.50 13.22
N LYS A 74 -1.76 20.59 12.54
CA LYS A 74 -0.41 20.75 11.98
C LYS A 74 0.59 20.87 13.12
N THR A 75 1.65 20.07 13.10
CA THR A 75 2.67 20.06 14.16
C THR A 75 3.65 21.25 14.01
N ASN A 76 4.65 21.33 14.89
CA ASN A 76 5.70 22.35 14.84
C ASN A 76 6.85 22.03 13.87
N VAL A 77 6.79 20.90 13.17
CA VAL A 77 7.87 20.50 12.24
C VAL A 77 8.04 21.57 11.16
N GLU A 78 9.28 21.80 10.74
CA GLU A 78 9.55 22.65 9.58
C GLU A 78 8.92 22.02 8.33
N ASP A 79 8.47 22.87 7.40
CA ASP A 79 7.79 22.41 6.20
C ASP A 79 8.81 21.80 5.24
N PHE A 80 8.72 20.49 5.07
CA PHE A 80 9.43 19.71 4.06
C PHE A 80 8.50 18.63 3.48
N CYS A 81 8.88 18.09 2.34
CA CYS A 81 8.24 16.93 1.73
C CYS A 81 8.71 15.64 2.41
N TYR A 82 7.95 15.17 3.41
CA TYR A 82 8.26 13.94 4.14
C TYR A 82 7.66 12.70 3.45
N SER A 83 8.49 11.73 3.09
CA SER A 83 8.13 10.58 2.25
C SER A 83 7.96 9.27 3.02
N GLN A 84 8.47 9.17 4.24
CA GLN A 84 8.43 7.94 5.04
C GLN A 84 8.45 8.26 6.54
N PHE A 85 7.75 7.44 7.33
CA PHE A 85 7.90 7.39 8.79
C PHE A 85 8.50 6.04 9.22
N ILE A 86 9.30 6.06 10.29
CA ILE A 86 9.69 4.86 11.03
C ILE A 86 9.65 5.14 12.53
N GLU A 87 9.44 4.11 13.34
CA GLU A 87 9.45 4.22 14.80
C GLU A 87 10.49 3.26 15.39
N ALA A 88 11.39 3.78 16.22
CA ALA A 88 12.46 2.99 16.84
C ALA A 88 12.94 3.63 18.16
N GLU A 89 13.25 2.80 19.16
CA GLU A 89 13.84 3.24 20.45
C GLU A 89 13.12 4.42 21.15
N GLY A 90 11.79 4.48 21.02
CA GLY A 90 10.98 5.54 21.63
C GLY A 90 10.89 6.84 20.83
N TYR A 91 11.49 6.87 19.63
CA TYR A 91 11.39 7.99 18.71
C TYR A 91 10.56 7.63 17.47
N VAL A 92 9.93 8.64 16.89
CA VAL A 92 9.40 8.58 15.52
C VAL A 92 10.32 9.43 14.65
N PHE A 93 10.70 8.91 13.49
CA PHE A 93 11.50 9.61 12.49
C PHE A 93 10.70 9.79 11.20
N ALA A 94 10.87 10.93 10.54
CA ALA A 94 10.33 11.19 9.22
C ALA A 94 11.44 11.60 8.25
N GLY A 95 11.57 10.87 7.14
CA GLY A 95 12.54 11.15 6.09
C GLY A 95 11.98 12.20 5.15
N GLY A 96 12.75 13.26 4.89
CA GLY A 96 12.33 14.38 4.05
C GLY A 96 13.32 14.69 2.94
N GLU A 97 12.87 15.51 1.99
CA GLU A 97 13.74 16.08 0.96
C GLU A 97 14.80 17.02 1.55
N GLY A 98 15.94 17.12 0.86
CA GLY A 98 17.06 17.96 1.30
C GLY A 98 17.99 17.27 2.29
N CYS A 99 18.02 15.93 2.30
CA CYS A 99 18.72 15.13 3.31
C CYS A 99 18.24 15.42 4.74
N VAL A 100 16.94 15.67 4.89
CA VAL A 100 16.30 16.04 6.16
C VAL A 100 15.76 14.81 6.88
N ILE A 101 15.93 14.79 8.20
CA ILE A 101 15.29 13.84 9.12
C ILE A 101 14.60 14.64 10.21
N ALA A 102 13.28 14.54 10.32
CA ALA A 102 12.57 15.02 11.50
C ALA A 102 12.51 13.90 12.55
N ARG A 103 12.77 14.22 13.81
CA ARG A 103 12.67 13.30 14.96
C ARG A 103 11.64 13.83 15.95
N SER A 104 10.83 12.93 16.49
CA SER A 104 9.92 13.19 17.61
C SER A 104 10.19 12.22 18.75
N ALA A 105 10.29 12.74 19.96
CA ALA A 105 10.47 11.98 21.21
C ALA A 105 9.15 11.78 21.98
N ASP A 106 8.04 12.31 21.45
CA ASP A 106 6.74 12.37 22.12
C ASP A 106 5.59 11.89 21.21
N GLU A 107 5.91 10.88 20.38
CA GLU A 107 4.96 10.21 19.48
C GLU A 107 4.30 11.14 18.46
N GLY A 108 5.11 12.03 17.89
CA GLY A 108 4.76 12.91 16.77
C GLY A 108 4.08 14.22 17.16
N LYS A 109 4.02 14.56 18.46
CA LYS A 109 3.41 15.81 18.93
C LYS A 109 4.34 17.00 18.69
N THR A 110 5.61 16.83 19.00
CA THR A 110 6.66 17.80 18.71
C THR A 110 7.83 17.18 17.95
N TRP A 111 8.44 17.99 17.10
CA TRP A 111 9.50 17.58 16.19
C TRP A 111 10.70 18.51 16.28
N GLU A 112 11.88 17.92 16.12
CA GLU A 112 13.12 18.62 15.79
C GLU A 112 13.62 18.14 14.43
N VAL A 113 14.28 19.02 13.69
CA VAL A 113 14.77 18.74 12.35
C VAL A 113 16.29 18.63 12.37
N MET A 114 16.78 17.56 11.77
CA MET A 114 18.20 17.25 11.58
C MET A 114 18.49 17.12 10.09
N ASN A 115 19.78 17.13 9.75
CA ASN A 115 20.22 17.05 8.37
C ASN A 115 21.51 16.23 8.27
N PHE A 116 21.61 15.40 7.23
CA PHE A 116 22.82 14.60 6.95
C PHE A 116 23.52 14.99 5.65
N GLY A 117 23.04 16.02 4.94
CA GLY A 117 23.57 16.47 3.65
C GLY A 117 25.02 16.96 3.72
N TYR A 118 25.49 17.39 4.90
CA TYR A 118 26.89 17.75 5.12
C TYR A 118 27.86 16.58 4.87
N VAL A 119 27.40 15.32 5.00
CA VAL A 119 28.18 14.12 4.70
C VAL A 119 28.46 13.97 3.20
N TYR A 120 27.64 14.62 2.36
CA TYR A 120 27.72 14.52 0.90
C TYR A 120 28.43 15.70 0.24
N ALA A 121 28.74 16.75 0.99
CA ALA A 121 29.23 18.02 0.48
C ALA A 121 30.57 17.92 -0.30
N ASP A 122 31.33 16.85 -0.12
CA ASP A 122 32.59 16.61 -0.82
C ASP A 122 32.40 16.12 -2.27
N PHE A 123 31.22 15.60 -2.63
CA PHE A 123 31.00 14.96 -3.94
C PHE A 123 29.62 15.23 -4.56
N LEU A 124 28.68 15.85 -3.84
CA LEU A 124 27.45 16.41 -4.38
C LEU A 124 27.47 17.93 -4.25
N SER A 125 26.89 18.61 -5.24
CA SER A 125 26.63 20.04 -5.19
C SER A 125 25.52 20.39 -4.19
N GLU A 126 25.50 21.65 -3.74
CA GLU A 126 24.42 22.15 -2.87
C GLU A 126 23.02 21.96 -3.47
N ASP A 127 22.90 22.10 -4.80
CA ASP A 127 21.62 21.90 -5.49
C ASP A 127 21.22 20.41 -5.51
N GLU A 128 22.16 19.50 -5.72
CA GLU A 128 21.89 18.05 -5.65
C GLU A 128 21.46 17.62 -4.24
N ILE A 129 22.09 18.18 -3.20
CA ILE A 129 21.74 17.93 -1.80
C ILE A 129 20.36 18.50 -1.47
N ARG A 130 20.07 19.76 -1.87
CA ARG A 130 18.82 20.47 -1.55
C ARG A 130 17.57 19.71 -1.99
N TYR A 131 17.64 19.02 -3.13
CA TYR A 131 16.49 18.30 -3.70
C TYR A 131 16.62 16.79 -3.55
N ASN A 132 17.47 16.29 -2.64
CA ASN A 132 17.67 14.87 -2.45
C ASN A 132 16.58 14.26 -1.55
N PRO A 133 15.70 13.38 -2.07
CA PRO A 133 14.70 12.72 -1.25
C PRO A 133 15.33 11.57 -0.46
N CYS A 134 14.84 11.38 0.77
CA CYS A 134 15.13 10.21 1.58
C CYS A 134 13.98 9.20 1.44
N TYR A 135 14.07 8.26 0.50
CA TYR A 135 13.01 7.24 0.29
C TYR A 135 13.19 5.98 1.14
N ALA A 136 14.37 5.75 1.68
CA ALA A 136 14.70 4.50 2.35
C ALA A 136 15.35 4.76 3.70
N MET A 137 14.62 4.44 4.76
CA MET A 137 15.13 4.43 6.13
C MET A 137 14.84 3.10 6.83
N ALA A 138 15.74 2.69 7.71
CA ALA A 138 15.53 1.56 8.60
C ALA A 138 16.30 1.73 9.91
N TYR A 139 15.76 1.19 11.00
CA TYR A 139 16.52 0.98 12.22
C TYR A 139 17.05 -0.45 12.26
N HIS A 140 18.35 -0.60 12.48
CA HIS A 140 19.01 -1.90 12.52
C HIS A 140 20.13 -1.91 13.57
N LYS A 141 20.04 -2.83 14.53
CA LYS A 141 21.07 -3.11 15.55
C LYS A 141 21.71 -1.86 16.18
N GLY A 142 20.89 -0.96 16.72
CA GLY A 142 21.38 0.23 17.39
C GLY A 142 21.49 1.47 16.51
N LYS A 143 21.36 1.33 15.18
CA LYS A 143 21.66 2.39 14.21
C LYS A 143 20.44 2.75 13.38
N LEU A 144 20.27 4.05 13.19
CA LEU A 144 19.34 4.60 12.20
C LEU A 144 20.08 4.73 10.87
N TYR A 145 19.58 4.06 9.83
CA TYR A 145 20.10 4.16 8.47
C TYR A 145 19.16 4.98 7.60
N ALA A 146 19.73 5.75 6.69
CA ALA A 146 19.03 6.47 5.65
C ALA A 146 19.80 6.35 4.33
N ALA A 147 19.09 6.10 3.24
CA ALA A 147 19.65 6.16 1.90
C ALA A 147 19.02 7.29 1.10
N ASP A 148 19.82 7.85 0.21
CA ASP A 148 19.38 8.90 -0.68
C ASP A 148 19.10 8.39 -2.09
N PHE A 149 18.62 9.29 -2.95
CA PHE A 149 18.21 8.98 -4.32
C PHE A 149 19.01 9.70 -5.41
N ASN A 150 19.94 10.60 -5.02
CA ASN A 150 20.71 11.45 -5.93
C ASN A 150 22.23 11.24 -5.81
N GLY A 151 22.64 10.00 -5.50
CA GLY A 151 24.02 9.56 -5.69
C GLY A 151 24.93 9.62 -4.47
N GLY A 152 24.42 9.91 -3.27
CA GLY A 152 25.22 9.92 -2.05
C GLY A 152 25.48 8.53 -1.47
N GLY A 153 24.51 7.61 -1.55
CA GLY A 153 24.59 6.26 -1.03
C GLY A 153 23.79 6.09 0.26
N VAL A 154 24.40 5.44 1.25
CA VAL A 154 23.79 5.18 2.55
C VAL A 154 24.59 5.84 3.67
N VAL A 155 23.89 6.45 4.60
CA VAL A 155 24.43 6.98 5.86
C VAL A 155 23.80 6.25 7.04
N TYR A 156 24.48 6.26 8.18
CA TYR A 156 23.93 5.80 9.44
C TYR A 156 24.25 6.75 10.59
N SER A 157 23.40 6.70 11.62
CA SER A 157 23.55 7.42 12.87
C SER A 157 23.47 6.44 14.05
N GLU A 158 24.35 6.63 15.03
CA GLU A 158 24.39 5.89 16.31
C GLU A 158 23.75 6.69 17.46
N ASP A 159 23.36 7.93 17.20
CA ASP A 159 22.83 8.91 18.15
C ASP A 159 21.47 9.46 17.68
N PHE A 160 20.69 8.60 17.02
CA PHE A 160 19.30 8.86 16.64
C PHE A 160 19.15 10.14 15.79
N GLY A 161 20.02 10.31 14.81
CA GLY A 161 19.98 11.35 13.79
C GLY A 161 20.83 12.59 14.07
N GLU A 162 21.47 12.69 15.25
CA GLU A 162 22.25 13.88 15.62
C GLU A 162 23.55 13.99 14.81
N THR A 163 24.23 12.87 14.58
CA THR A 163 25.39 12.77 13.70
C THR A 163 25.31 11.55 12.78
N TRP A 164 25.88 11.72 11.60
CA TRP A 164 25.81 10.76 10.50
C TRP A 164 27.19 10.38 9.99
N THR A 165 27.32 9.09 9.67
CA THR A 165 28.51 8.49 9.06
C THR A 165 28.14 7.85 7.74
N LEU A 166 28.94 8.11 6.71
CA LEU A 166 28.80 7.50 5.38
C LEU A 166 29.21 6.02 5.43
N THR A 167 28.42 5.14 4.82
CA THR A 167 28.84 3.75 4.57
C THR A 167 29.79 3.68 3.38
N ASP A 168 30.34 2.50 3.10
CA ASP A 168 31.14 2.31 1.90
C ASP A 168 30.31 2.58 0.62
N ARG A 169 30.71 3.62 -0.13
CA ARG A 169 30.02 4.02 -1.37
C ARG A 169 30.39 3.13 -2.55
N GLU A 170 31.64 2.70 -2.63
CA GLU A 170 32.15 1.97 -3.80
C GLU A 170 31.45 0.62 -4.02
N SER A 171 31.08 -0.06 -2.92
CA SER A 171 30.29 -1.30 -2.94
C SER A 171 28.85 -1.13 -3.41
N LEU A 172 28.32 0.10 -3.39
CA LEU A 172 26.98 0.43 -3.89
C LEU A 172 26.98 0.87 -5.37
N MET A 173 28.15 1.23 -5.92
CA MET A 173 28.25 1.70 -7.29
C MET A 173 28.32 0.55 -8.30
N TYR A 174 27.92 0.82 -9.55
CA TYR A 174 28.00 -0.14 -10.65
C TYR A 174 28.37 0.55 -11.97
N ASP A 175 28.82 -0.25 -12.93
CA ASP A 175 29.22 0.25 -14.25
C ASP A 175 28.04 0.18 -15.22
N ILE A 176 27.71 1.31 -15.85
CA ILE A 176 26.72 1.36 -16.92
C ILE A 176 27.39 1.69 -18.26
N SER A 177 26.98 1.00 -19.33
CA SER A 177 27.47 1.21 -20.69
C SER A 177 26.34 1.17 -21.72
N GLY A 178 26.56 1.75 -22.90
CA GLY A 178 25.60 1.77 -24.00
C GLY A 178 24.41 2.73 -23.79
N GLU A 179 23.30 2.48 -24.49
CA GLU A 179 22.09 3.34 -24.50
C GLU A 179 21.42 3.55 -23.14
N LYS A 180 21.78 2.75 -22.13
CA LYS A 180 21.24 2.84 -20.77
C LYS A 180 21.99 3.84 -19.88
N ALA A 181 23.16 4.34 -20.29
CA ALA A 181 23.93 5.29 -19.50
C ALA A 181 23.22 6.68 -19.48
N PRO A 182 22.98 7.29 -18.31
CA PRO A 182 22.41 8.62 -18.24
C PRO A 182 23.37 9.64 -18.86
N ALA A 183 23.04 10.06 -20.08
CA ALA A 183 23.61 11.19 -20.81
C ALA A 183 25.13 11.19 -21.07
N LEU A 184 25.69 10.31 -21.92
CA LEU A 184 26.93 10.62 -22.65
C LEU A 184 26.97 10.06 -24.09
N LYS A 185 27.55 10.89 -24.97
CA LYS A 185 27.84 10.64 -26.40
C LYS A 185 29.12 9.80 -26.62
N ASP A 186 29.81 9.37 -25.57
CA ASP A 186 31.10 8.68 -25.66
C ASP A 186 31.13 7.32 -24.94
N GLU A 187 31.74 6.33 -25.59
CA GLU A 187 31.69 4.88 -25.33
C GLU A 187 32.46 4.39 -24.06
N LYS A 188 32.62 5.21 -23.02
CA LYS A 188 33.25 4.73 -21.76
C LYS A 188 32.19 4.37 -20.72
N PRO A 189 32.32 3.22 -20.02
CA PRO A 189 31.44 2.91 -18.91
C PRO A 189 31.54 3.99 -17.83
N THR A 190 30.39 4.48 -17.40
CA THR A 190 30.30 5.44 -16.29
C THR A 190 29.99 4.66 -15.02
N ARG A 191 30.81 4.87 -13.98
CA ARG A 191 30.54 4.36 -12.64
C ARG A 191 29.44 5.22 -12.03
N VAL A 192 28.30 4.63 -11.71
CA VAL A 192 27.12 5.34 -11.19
C VAL A 192 26.71 4.78 -9.85
N MET A 193 26.19 5.65 -8.98
CA MET A 193 25.52 5.24 -7.75
C MET A 193 24.12 4.74 -8.09
N GLU A 194 23.66 3.71 -7.40
CA GLU A 194 22.30 3.20 -7.49
C GLU A 194 21.31 4.12 -6.77
N ASN A 195 20.05 4.11 -7.22
CA ASN A 195 18.97 4.87 -6.60
C ASN A 195 18.15 3.95 -5.69
N PHE A 196 18.05 4.27 -4.41
CA PHE A 196 17.45 3.40 -3.40
C PHE A 196 16.03 3.80 -3.06
N TYR A 197 15.11 2.82 -3.10
CA TYR A 197 13.68 3.04 -2.83
C TYR A 197 13.23 2.52 -1.48
N SER A 198 13.91 1.50 -0.94
CA SER A 198 13.52 0.92 0.33
C SER A 198 14.69 0.28 1.05
N MET A 199 14.59 0.22 2.37
CA MET A 199 15.54 -0.44 3.25
C MET A 199 14.79 -1.14 4.38
N VAL A 200 15.19 -2.36 4.72
CA VAL A 200 14.51 -3.14 5.76
C VAL A 200 15.50 -3.95 6.59
N SER A 201 15.28 -3.95 7.90
CA SER A 201 15.90 -4.89 8.83
C SER A 201 15.06 -6.16 8.90
N PHE A 202 15.64 -7.30 8.52
CA PHE A 202 14.95 -8.59 8.48
C PHE A 202 15.91 -9.74 8.83
N ASN A 203 15.52 -10.66 9.72
CA ASN A 203 16.32 -11.83 10.13
C ASN A 203 17.81 -11.53 10.36
N ASP A 204 18.10 -10.57 11.23
CA ASP A 204 19.46 -10.09 11.57
C ASP A 204 20.29 -9.50 10.42
N GLY A 205 19.70 -9.32 9.23
CA GLY A 205 20.29 -8.62 8.09
C GLY A 205 19.65 -7.25 7.85
N LEU A 206 20.43 -6.36 7.24
CA LEU A 206 19.94 -5.11 6.67
C LEU A 206 19.98 -5.21 5.14
N TYR A 207 18.81 -5.05 4.52
CA TYR A 207 18.65 -5.15 3.07
C TYR A 207 18.29 -3.79 2.48
N LEU A 208 18.85 -3.50 1.32
CA LEU A 208 18.68 -2.25 0.60
C LEU A 208 18.25 -2.54 -0.84
N PHE A 209 17.17 -1.90 -1.27
CA PHE A 209 16.53 -2.18 -2.56
C PHE A 209 16.69 -0.98 -3.49
N GLY A 210 17.47 -1.17 -4.55
CA GLY A 210 17.72 -0.19 -5.60
C GLY A 210 16.85 -0.39 -6.84
N VAL A 211 17.11 0.37 -7.90
CA VAL A 211 16.48 0.17 -9.20
C VAL A 211 16.86 -1.19 -9.78
N TYR A 212 18.15 -1.50 -9.82
CA TYR A 212 18.65 -2.70 -10.49
C TYR A 212 19.01 -3.82 -9.49
N PHE A 213 19.60 -3.45 -8.36
CA PHE A 213 20.16 -4.42 -7.41
C PHE A 213 19.43 -4.46 -6.08
N VAL A 214 19.53 -5.61 -5.40
CA VAL A 214 19.23 -5.74 -3.97
C VAL A 214 20.56 -6.02 -3.28
N TYR A 215 20.84 -5.27 -2.22
CA TYR A 215 22.05 -5.38 -1.43
C TYR A 215 21.73 -5.90 -0.04
N ARG A 216 22.72 -6.54 0.58
CA ARG A 216 22.76 -6.84 2.02
C ARG A 216 24.02 -6.23 2.62
N LEU A 217 23.90 -5.57 3.77
CA LEU A 217 25.07 -5.10 4.50
C LEU A 217 25.82 -6.29 5.12
N ASN A 218 27.10 -6.43 4.79
CA ASN A 218 28.03 -7.29 5.51
C ASN A 218 28.63 -6.50 6.68
N GLU A 219 28.17 -6.79 7.90
CA GLU A 219 28.58 -6.06 9.10
C GLU A 219 30.03 -6.30 9.53
N GLU A 220 30.62 -7.42 9.14
CA GLU A 220 32.02 -7.73 9.47
C GLU A 220 32.99 -6.86 8.65
N THR A 221 32.62 -6.57 7.40
CA THR A 221 33.45 -5.80 6.46
C THR A 221 33.01 -4.36 6.29
N GLY A 222 31.75 -4.04 6.62
CA GLY A 222 31.12 -2.74 6.36
C GLY A 222 30.72 -2.50 4.91
N LEU A 223 30.79 -3.54 4.05
CA LEU A 223 30.50 -3.45 2.62
C LEU A 223 29.06 -3.87 2.30
N TRP A 224 28.48 -3.27 1.26
CA TRP A 224 27.19 -3.70 0.71
C TRP A 224 27.39 -4.76 -0.37
N GLU A 225 26.83 -5.94 -0.16
CA GLU A 225 26.95 -7.07 -1.07
C GLU A 225 25.71 -7.19 -1.95
N VAL A 226 25.89 -7.20 -3.28
CA VAL A 226 24.80 -7.47 -4.22
C VAL A 226 24.36 -8.92 -4.04
N ILE A 227 23.11 -9.11 -3.60
CA ILE A 227 22.48 -10.43 -3.48
C ILE A 227 21.53 -10.72 -4.63
N ARG A 228 21.07 -9.69 -5.34
CA ARG A 228 20.24 -9.80 -6.56
C ARG A 228 20.53 -8.69 -7.56
N SER A 229 20.37 -8.98 -8.84
CA SER A 229 20.50 -8.02 -9.96
C SER A 229 19.22 -7.84 -10.78
N ASP A 230 18.09 -8.28 -10.23
CA ASP A 230 16.76 -8.21 -10.82
C ASP A 230 15.75 -7.54 -9.87
N SER A 231 16.22 -6.57 -9.06
CA SER A 231 15.36 -5.76 -8.18
C SER A 231 14.20 -5.20 -8.99
N ASN A 232 14.53 -4.47 -10.07
CA ASN A 232 13.58 -3.80 -10.96
C ASN A 232 12.58 -2.95 -10.15
N PHE A 233 13.10 -1.95 -9.42
CA PHE A 233 12.36 -1.04 -8.55
C PHE A 233 11.57 -1.76 -7.46
N MET A 234 12.21 -2.66 -6.71
CA MET A 234 11.60 -3.32 -5.55
C MET A 234 11.42 -2.33 -4.39
N GLY A 235 10.43 -1.45 -4.49
CA GLY A 235 10.32 -0.24 -3.68
C GLY A 235 9.47 -0.37 -2.41
N VAL A 236 8.79 -1.50 -2.22
CA VAL A 236 7.94 -1.72 -1.03
C VAL A 236 8.12 -3.12 -0.49
N ASN A 237 8.04 -3.25 0.84
CA ASN A 237 8.17 -4.53 1.52
C ASN A 237 7.36 -4.57 2.82
N THR A 238 7.06 -5.79 3.26
CA THR A 238 6.52 -6.08 4.58
C THR A 238 7.01 -7.45 5.06
N ASN A 239 7.02 -7.68 6.36
CA ASN A 239 7.26 -9.00 6.92
C ASN A 239 5.91 -9.66 7.24
N PHE A 240 5.58 -10.72 6.50
CA PHE A 240 4.37 -11.51 6.74
C PHE A 240 4.77 -12.90 7.20
N ASN A 241 4.47 -13.23 8.47
CA ASN A 241 4.72 -14.53 9.08
C ASN A 241 6.17 -15.05 8.91
N GLY A 242 7.15 -14.18 9.17
CA GLY A 242 8.58 -14.52 9.09
C GLY A 242 9.12 -14.61 7.67
N THR A 243 8.35 -14.13 6.68
CA THR A 243 8.75 -14.06 5.27
C THR A 243 8.73 -12.60 4.84
N LEU A 244 9.86 -12.12 4.32
CA LEU A 244 9.93 -10.82 3.70
C LEU A 244 9.22 -10.88 2.34
N ILE A 245 8.21 -10.05 2.17
CA ILE A 245 7.44 -9.91 0.94
C ILE A 245 7.81 -8.59 0.31
N CYS A 246 8.13 -8.59 -0.98
CA CYS A 246 8.56 -7.42 -1.70
C CYS A 246 7.72 -7.19 -2.96
N GLY A 247 7.28 -5.96 -3.18
CA GLY A 247 6.57 -5.51 -4.37
C GLY A 247 7.44 -4.59 -5.24
N ARG A 248 7.18 -4.57 -6.55
CA ARG A 248 7.88 -3.71 -7.51
C ARG A 248 7.02 -2.51 -7.88
N SER A 249 7.60 -1.32 -7.85
CA SER A 249 6.92 -0.08 -8.22
C SER A 249 7.23 0.30 -9.67
N VAL A 250 6.85 -0.57 -10.62
CA VAL A 250 7.12 -0.39 -12.06
C VAL A 250 5.85 -0.34 -12.88
N MET A 251 5.85 0.52 -13.91
CA MET A 251 4.78 0.59 -14.93
C MET A 251 4.91 -0.56 -15.95
N ASN A 252 5.04 -1.81 -15.48
CA ASN A 252 5.15 -2.99 -16.32
C ASN A 252 3.89 -3.85 -16.21
N TYR A 253 3.16 -3.94 -17.32
CA TYR A 253 1.98 -4.79 -17.44
C TYR A 253 2.38 -6.12 -18.08
N GLY A 254 2.28 -7.22 -17.33
CA GLY A 254 2.65 -8.53 -17.85
C GLY A 254 2.73 -9.63 -16.78
N ASP A 255 2.26 -10.81 -17.13
CA ASP A 255 2.21 -11.99 -16.25
C ASP A 255 3.55 -12.73 -16.10
N HIS A 256 4.51 -12.47 -16.99
CA HIS A 256 5.83 -13.10 -17.03
C HIS A 256 6.81 -12.63 -15.94
N VAL A 257 6.49 -11.57 -15.19
CA VAL A 257 7.30 -11.09 -14.05
C VAL A 257 6.61 -11.50 -12.75
N PRO A 258 7.33 -12.00 -11.74
CA PRO A 258 6.73 -12.29 -10.44
C PRO A 258 6.04 -11.05 -9.85
N PHE A 259 4.81 -11.21 -9.36
CA PHE A 259 4.01 -10.12 -8.79
C PHE A 259 4.60 -9.64 -7.48
N LEU A 260 4.67 -10.51 -6.47
CA LEU A 260 5.45 -10.29 -5.25
C LEU A 260 6.57 -11.32 -5.18
N VAL A 261 7.73 -10.87 -4.72
CA VAL A 261 8.90 -11.71 -4.51
C VAL A 261 9.06 -11.93 -3.01
N THR A 262 9.43 -13.14 -2.60
CA THR A 262 9.49 -13.50 -1.18
C THR A 262 10.83 -14.09 -0.80
N THR A 263 11.24 -13.95 0.45
CA THR A 263 12.38 -14.67 1.01
C THR A 263 12.23 -14.87 2.52
N GLN A 264 12.75 -15.98 3.03
CA GLN A 264 12.80 -16.27 4.45
C GLN A 264 14.19 -16.06 5.04
N ASP A 265 15.23 -15.94 4.22
CA ASP A 265 16.63 -15.90 4.66
C ASP A 265 17.48 -14.85 3.94
N GLY A 266 16.92 -14.19 2.91
CA GLY A 266 17.60 -13.26 2.02
C GLY A 266 18.42 -13.91 0.91
N ASN A 267 18.49 -15.24 0.84
CA ASN A 267 19.30 -15.97 -0.16
C ASN A 267 18.42 -16.74 -1.14
N GLU A 268 17.44 -17.48 -0.63
CA GLU A 268 16.46 -18.21 -1.44
C GLU A 268 15.22 -17.35 -1.62
N TRP A 269 14.74 -17.27 -2.85
CA TRP A 269 13.62 -16.41 -3.20
C TRP A 269 12.51 -17.15 -3.93
N GLY A 270 11.28 -16.88 -3.50
CA GLY A 270 10.05 -17.38 -4.11
C GLY A 270 9.15 -16.23 -4.57
N GLU A 271 7.87 -16.55 -4.76
CA GLU A 271 6.86 -15.59 -5.21
C GLU A 271 5.51 -15.82 -4.54
N VAL A 272 4.73 -14.73 -4.41
CA VAL A 272 3.29 -14.81 -4.15
C VAL A 272 2.58 -14.66 -5.49
N LYS A 273 1.66 -15.58 -5.79
CA LYS A 273 0.85 -15.50 -7.01
C LYS A 273 -0.02 -14.26 -6.98
N ARG A 274 -0.18 -13.62 -8.14
CA ARG A 274 -1.11 -12.51 -8.35
C ARG A 274 -2.58 -12.96 -8.30
N PRO A 275 -3.52 -12.04 -8.05
CA PRO A 275 -4.92 -12.22 -8.39
C PRO A 275 -5.08 -12.62 -9.87
N GLU A 276 -5.96 -13.58 -10.16
CA GLU A 276 -6.21 -14.05 -11.52
C GLU A 276 -6.73 -12.90 -12.42
N GLY A 277 -6.20 -12.79 -13.63
CA GLY A 277 -6.59 -11.74 -14.59
C GLY A 277 -6.01 -10.34 -14.32
N MET A 278 -5.31 -10.14 -13.20
CA MET A 278 -4.66 -8.87 -12.89
C MET A 278 -3.34 -8.69 -13.65
N LEU A 279 -3.23 -7.62 -14.41
CA LEU A 279 -2.05 -7.29 -15.22
C LEU A 279 -1.16 -6.20 -14.60
N ASP A 280 -1.68 -5.43 -13.65
CA ASP A 280 -0.92 -4.38 -12.94
C ASP A 280 0.07 -5.03 -11.96
N ASN A 281 1.36 -4.82 -12.17
CA ASN A 281 2.42 -5.23 -11.24
C ASN A 281 2.97 -4.07 -10.42
N ASN A 282 2.42 -2.87 -10.56
CA ASN A 282 2.93 -1.68 -9.93
C ASN A 282 2.43 -1.61 -8.49
N VAL A 283 3.09 -2.37 -7.62
CA VAL A 283 2.80 -2.35 -6.19
C VAL A 283 3.41 -1.08 -5.60
N ARG A 284 2.56 -0.26 -5.02
CA ARG A 284 2.93 1.07 -4.49
C ARG A 284 2.86 1.14 -2.98
N THR A 285 2.10 0.26 -2.34
CA THR A 285 2.06 0.16 -0.89
C THR A 285 1.70 -1.25 -0.44
N MET A 286 2.17 -1.65 0.73
CA MET A 286 1.96 -2.98 1.27
C MET A 286 2.08 -2.95 2.80
N THR A 287 1.29 -3.77 3.47
CA THR A 287 1.41 -4.02 4.91
C THR A 287 0.84 -5.39 5.23
N SER A 288 1.06 -5.88 6.44
CA SER A 288 0.53 -7.15 6.89
C SER A 288 0.22 -7.15 8.38
N ASP A 289 -0.75 -7.98 8.76
CA ASP A 289 -0.92 -8.41 10.15
C ASP A 289 -0.64 -9.92 10.26
N ASP A 290 -0.95 -10.52 11.40
CA ASP A 290 -0.72 -11.95 11.64
C ASP A 290 -1.53 -12.87 10.70
N LYS A 291 -2.57 -12.34 10.06
CA LYS A 291 -3.54 -13.11 9.28
C LYS A 291 -3.51 -12.78 7.79
N ASN A 292 -3.29 -11.53 7.44
CA ASN A 292 -3.53 -11.01 6.10
C ASN A 292 -2.34 -10.21 5.58
N LEU A 293 -2.08 -10.38 4.29
CA LEU A 293 -1.25 -9.49 3.49
C LEU A 293 -2.14 -8.53 2.71
N TYR A 294 -1.91 -7.23 2.84
CA TYR A 294 -2.62 -6.16 2.13
C TYR A 294 -1.72 -5.53 1.09
N VAL A 295 -2.24 -5.30 -0.11
CA VAL A 295 -1.47 -4.81 -1.25
C VAL A 295 -2.25 -3.71 -1.97
N GLY A 296 -1.62 -2.55 -2.13
CA GLY A 296 -2.13 -1.42 -2.91
C GLY A 296 -1.32 -1.21 -4.18
N LEU A 297 -2.04 -1.07 -5.29
CA LEU A 297 -1.46 -0.90 -6.62
C LEU A 297 -1.53 0.57 -7.07
N ALA A 298 -0.76 0.91 -8.10
CA ALA A 298 -0.76 2.27 -8.65
C ALA A 298 -2.10 2.64 -9.29
N GLN A 299 -2.78 1.68 -9.92
CA GLN A 299 -4.00 1.89 -10.71
C GLN A 299 -5.04 0.77 -10.52
N GLY A 300 -4.61 -0.44 -10.12
CA GLY A 300 -5.50 -1.57 -9.88
C GLY A 300 -6.22 -1.60 -8.53
N GLY A 301 -6.11 -0.55 -7.71
CA GLY A 301 -6.76 -0.49 -6.39
C GLY A 301 -6.06 -1.34 -5.32
N MET A 302 -6.84 -1.85 -4.37
CA MET A 302 -6.39 -2.64 -3.23
C MET A 302 -6.92 -4.06 -3.21
N TYR A 303 -6.05 -4.96 -2.75
CA TYR A 303 -6.35 -6.35 -2.52
C TYR A 303 -5.84 -6.80 -1.15
N TYR A 304 -6.39 -7.88 -0.62
CA TYR A 304 -5.73 -8.64 0.44
C TYR A 304 -5.83 -10.14 0.21
N THR A 305 -4.92 -10.88 0.85
CA THR A 305 -4.91 -12.34 0.86
C THR A 305 -4.69 -12.87 2.29
N PRO A 306 -5.53 -13.80 2.77
CA PRO A 306 -5.34 -14.46 4.06
C PRO A 306 -4.48 -15.73 3.99
N ASP A 307 -4.15 -16.19 2.78
CA ASP A 307 -3.61 -17.53 2.52
C ASP A 307 -2.40 -17.49 1.57
N PHE A 308 -1.62 -16.41 1.65
CA PHE A 308 -0.36 -16.25 0.92
C PHE A 308 -0.55 -16.34 -0.61
N GLY A 309 -1.60 -15.71 -1.11
CA GLY A 309 -1.90 -15.54 -2.54
C GLY A 309 -2.60 -16.71 -3.20
N GLU A 310 -3.08 -17.69 -2.45
CA GLU A 310 -3.95 -18.75 -2.99
C GLU A 310 -5.36 -18.24 -3.29
N THR A 311 -5.86 -17.29 -2.49
CA THR A 311 -7.06 -16.50 -2.75
C THR A 311 -6.81 -15.02 -2.51
N TRP A 312 -7.46 -14.17 -3.31
CA TRP A 312 -7.35 -12.72 -3.22
C TRP A 312 -8.73 -12.07 -3.15
N HIS A 313 -8.83 -11.01 -2.38
CA HIS A 313 -10.06 -10.26 -2.18
C HIS A 313 -9.83 -8.80 -2.58
N PHE A 314 -10.62 -8.32 -3.53
CA PHE A 314 -10.63 -6.91 -3.91
C PHE A 314 -11.36 -6.07 -2.87
N ILE A 315 -10.70 -5.03 -2.35
CA ILE A 315 -11.19 -4.22 -1.23
C ILE A 315 -11.09 -2.73 -1.53
N SER A 316 -11.37 -2.30 -2.76
CA SER A 316 -11.18 -0.89 -3.17
C SER A 316 -12.44 -0.02 -3.09
N GLU A 317 -13.57 -0.58 -2.68
CA GLU A 317 -14.82 0.18 -2.62
C GLU A 317 -14.67 1.38 -1.67
N GLY A 318 -15.04 2.57 -2.16
CA GLY A 318 -14.88 3.83 -1.44
C GLY A 318 -13.56 4.58 -1.71
N LEU A 319 -12.57 3.92 -2.35
CA LEU A 319 -11.36 4.60 -2.81
C LEU A 319 -11.64 5.43 -4.08
N PRO A 320 -10.91 6.55 -4.25
CA PRO A 320 -11.09 7.42 -5.40
C PRO A 320 -10.60 6.75 -6.69
N HIS A 321 -11.35 6.92 -7.76
CA HIS A 321 -11.02 6.44 -9.11
C HIS A 321 -11.55 7.43 -10.16
N ASP A 322 -10.97 7.37 -11.36
CA ASP A 322 -11.39 8.19 -12.50
C ASP A 322 -12.67 7.65 -13.17
N ALA A 323 -13.17 8.35 -14.19
CA ALA A 323 -14.39 7.95 -14.91
C ALA A 323 -14.26 6.61 -15.66
N ASN A 324 -13.06 6.06 -15.81
CA ASN A 324 -12.80 4.77 -16.44
C ASN A 324 -12.60 3.65 -15.41
N GLY A 325 -12.81 3.92 -14.11
CA GLY A 325 -12.61 2.95 -13.04
C GLY A 325 -11.14 2.76 -12.63
N THR A 326 -10.22 3.62 -13.08
CA THR A 326 -8.81 3.57 -12.70
C THR A 326 -8.60 4.23 -11.35
N TYR A 327 -8.07 3.50 -10.37
CA TYR A 327 -7.84 4.04 -9.04
C TYR A 327 -6.68 5.02 -9.02
N TYR A 328 -6.79 6.04 -8.16
CA TYR A 328 -5.67 6.93 -7.89
C TYR A 328 -4.59 6.21 -7.09
N THR A 329 -3.35 6.67 -7.24
CA THR A 329 -2.18 5.99 -6.69
C THR A 329 -2.19 5.99 -5.17
N LEU A 330 -2.01 4.80 -4.60
CA LEU A 330 -1.89 4.58 -3.17
C LEU A 330 -0.42 4.57 -2.77
N LEU A 331 0.01 5.40 -1.81
CA LEU A 331 1.45 5.58 -1.52
C LEU A 331 1.92 4.99 -0.20
N SER A 332 1.08 5.03 0.82
CA SER A 332 1.44 4.59 2.17
C SER A 332 0.24 3.94 2.82
N MET A 333 0.50 2.87 3.57
CA MET A 333 -0.51 2.10 4.25
C MET A 333 0.01 1.65 5.60
N VAL A 334 -0.83 1.74 6.61
CA VAL A 334 -0.56 1.26 7.95
C VAL A 334 -1.82 0.60 8.50
N ASN A 335 -1.64 -0.43 9.31
CA ASN A 335 -2.74 -1.12 9.96
C ASN A 335 -2.62 -1.05 11.48
N THR A 336 -3.77 -1.03 12.13
CA THR A 336 -3.89 -1.23 13.58
C THR A 336 -4.55 -2.58 13.84
N GLU A 337 -4.96 -2.85 15.08
CA GLU A 337 -5.77 -4.02 15.41
C GLU A 337 -7.15 -3.97 14.72
N GLU A 338 -7.78 -2.80 14.67
CA GLU A 338 -9.15 -2.65 14.18
C GLU A 338 -9.26 -2.08 12.76
N ASP A 339 -8.29 -1.26 12.34
CA ASP A 339 -8.41 -0.42 11.15
C ASP A 339 -7.24 -0.62 10.17
N LEU A 340 -7.53 -0.38 8.90
CA LEU A 340 -6.57 -0.10 7.85
C LEU A 340 -6.63 1.38 7.50
N TYR A 341 -5.47 2.00 7.31
CA TYR A 341 -5.33 3.36 6.81
C TYR A 341 -4.49 3.35 5.54
N VAL A 342 -4.96 4.06 4.51
CA VAL A 342 -4.22 4.20 3.25
C VAL A 342 -4.25 5.64 2.77
N VAL A 343 -3.14 6.09 2.24
CA VAL A 343 -3.00 7.38 1.58
C VAL A 343 -3.31 7.22 0.10
N ALA A 344 -4.31 7.96 -0.38
CA ALA A 344 -4.49 8.21 -1.80
C ALA A 344 -3.81 9.52 -2.18
N TYR A 345 -3.05 9.50 -3.27
CA TYR A 345 -2.32 10.66 -3.77
C TYR A 345 -2.83 11.04 -5.16
N ASP A 346 -3.15 12.33 -5.30
CA ASP A 346 -3.29 13.01 -6.57
C ASP A 346 -2.32 14.20 -6.59
N ALA A 347 -1.76 14.47 -7.76
CA ALA A 347 -0.77 15.52 -7.89
C ALA A 347 -1.37 16.89 -7.55
N PRO A 348 -0.68 17.75 -6.77
CA PRO A 348 -1.27 18.96 -6.22
C PRO A 348 -1.75 19.97 -7.28
N TRP A 349 -1.18 19.93 -8.49
CA TRP A 349 -1.58 20.79 -9.60
C TRP A 349 -2.87 20.37 -10.32
N ASN A 350 -3.43 19.19 -10.00
CA ASN A 350 -4.72 18.77 -10.54
C ASN A 350 -5.90 19.47 -9.85
N GLY A 351 -5.66 20.19 -8.74
CA GLY A 351 -6.67 20.96 -8.01
C GLY A 351 -7.80 20.10 -7.45
N SER A 352 -7.57 18.79 -7.37
CA SER A 352 -8.57 17.79 -7.07
C SER A 352 -8.49 17.43 -5.57
N ALA A 353 -9.65 17.42 -4.90
CA ALA A 353 -9.77 17.08 -3.48
C ALA A 353 -9.72 15.55 -3.26
N ILE A 354 -8.83 14.85 -3.95
CA ILE A 354 -8.70 13.39 -3.91
C ILE A 354 -7.64 12.96 -2.90
N SER A 355 -6.53 13.69 -2.83
CA SER A 355 -5.47 13.46 -1.86
C SER A 355 -6.03 13.42 -0.42
N GLY A 356 -5.49 12.50 0.37
CA GLY A 356 -5.87 12.38 1.77
C GLY A 356 -5.75 10.97 2.34
N LEU A 357 -6.18 10.86 3.59
CA LEU A 357 -6.18 9.61 4.34
C LEU A 357 -7.56 8.95 4.26
N TYR A 358 -7.56 7.67 3.91
CA TYR A 358 -8.73 6.81 3.89
C TYR A 358 -8.61 5.74 4.96
N ARG A 359 -9.73 5.40 5.60
CA ARG A 359 -9.81 4.37 6.64
C ARG A 359 -10.84 3.31 6.28
N MET A 360 -10.55 2.07 6.62
CA MET A 360 -11.50 0.96 6.58
C MET A 360 -11.38 0.11 7.84
N LYS A 361 -12.50 -0.30 8.42
CA LYS A 361 -12.51 -1.25 9.55
C LYS A 361 -12.18 -2.66 9.04
N LYS A 362 -11.27 -3.36 9.71
CA LYS A 362 -10.93 -4.75 9.41
C LYS A 362 -12.10 -5.71 9.61
N SER A 363 -13.07 -5.35 10.46
CA SER A 363 -14.33 -6.09 10.60
C SER A 363 -15.14 -6.18 9.31
N ASP A 364 -14.87 -5.28 8.36
CA ASP A 364 -15.61 -5.16 7.12
C ASP A 364 -14.93 -5.93 5.98
N LEU A 365 -13.79 -6.58 6.26
CA LEU A 365 -13.09 -7.40 5.28
C LEU A 365 -13.98 -8.58 4.83
N PRO A 366 -14.16 -8.80 3.52
CA PRO A 366 -15.01 -9.86 3.00
C PRO A 366 -14.45 -11.25 3.30
N THR A 367 -15.09 -12.02 4.17
CA THR A 367 -14.59 -13.36 4.57
C THR A 367 -14.86 -14.48 3.57
N VAL A 368 -15.57 -14.20 2.47
CA VAL A 368 -15.90 -15.17 1.42
C VAL A 368 -15.13 -14.79 0.16
N SER A 369 -14.30 -15.70 -0.35
CA SER A 369 -13.59 -15.53 -1.61
C SER A 369 -14.52 -15.83 -2.78
N VAL A 370 -14.60 -14.92 -3.76
CA VAL A 370 -15.27 -15.18 -5.04
C VAL A 370 -14.20 -15.25 -6.12
N ASP A 371 -13.49 -16.36 -6.18
CA ASP A 371 -12.62 -16.66 -7.32
C ASP A 371 -13.45 -17.42 -8.34
N THR A 372 -13.99 -16.75 -9.34
CA THR A 372 -13.51 -16.89 -10.74
C THR A 372 -14.26 -15.84 -11.55
N LEU A 373 -13.59 -15.14 -12.46
CA LEU A 373 -14.22 -14.57 -13.64
C LEU A 373 -13.28 -14.90 -14.80
N THR A 374 -13.60 -15.90 -15.63
CA THR A 374 -12.96 -15.89 -16.96
C THR A 374 -13.69 -14.83 -17.76
N MET A 375 -13.05 -13.69 -17.89
CA MET A 375 -13.55 -12.57 -18.65
C MET A 375 -13.53 -12.90 -20.14
N THR A 376 -14.68 -12.73 -20.76
CA THR A 376 -14.78 -12.03 -22.03
C THR A 376 -15.52 -10.74 -21.71
N GLU A 377 -14.78 -9.63 -21.66
CA GLU A 377 -15.25 -8.22 -21.61
C GLU A 377 -15.61 -7.61 -20.23
N THR A 378 -15.03 -6.43 -20.02
CA THR A 378 -14.57 -5.73 -18.79
C THR A 378 -15.60 -5.20 -17.79
N ASN A 379 -16.87 -5.64 -17.82
CA ASN A 379 -17.94 -4.88 -17.14
C ASN A 379 -18.58 -5.54 -15.91
N VAL A 380 -18.06 -6.68 -15.42
CA VAL A 380 -18.61 -7.36 -14.24
C VAL A 380 -17.47 -7.92 -13.40
N TYR A 381 -17.51 -7.73 -12.08
CA TYR A 381 -16.60 -8.38 -11.15
C TYR A 381 -17.32 -8.80 -9.87
N ALA A 382 -16.82 -9.79 -9.15
CA ALA A 382 -17.42 -10.18 -7.88
C ALA A 382 -16.84 -9.36 -6.72
N SER A 383 -17.71 -8.97 -5.78
CA SER A 383 -17.33 -8.31 -4.53
C SER A 383 -18.19 -8.87 -3.39
N GLY A 384 -17.60 -9.71 -2.54
CA GLY A 384 -18.32 -10.43 -1.48
C GLY A 384 -19.47 -11.29 -2.04
N ASP A 385 -20.66 -11.14 -1.47
CA ASP A 385 -21.88 -11.82 -1.94
C ASP A 385 -22.58 -11.09 -3.10
N CYS A 386 -21.86 -10.28 -3.89
CA CYS A 386 -22.43 -9.56 -5.03
C CYS A 386 -21.61 -9.76 -6.31
N LEU A 387 -22.29 -9.70 -7.45
CA LEU A 387 -21.67 -9.31 -8.71
C LEU A 387 -21.81 -7.79 -8.84
N VAL A 388 -20.70 -7.07 -8.88
CA VAL A 388 -20.66 -5.68 -9.32
C VAL A 388 -20.75 -5.67 -10.84
N VAL A 389 -21.66 -4.87 -11.35
CA VAL A 389 -22.02 -4.73 -12.75
C VAL A 389 -21.81 -3.27 -13.11
N GLU A 390 -20.79 -3.01 -13.93
CA GLU A 390 -20.48 -1.68 -14.43
C GLU A 390 -21.35 -1.35 -15.65
N GLY A 391 -22.05 -0.22 -15.59
CA GLY A 391 -23.00 0.24 -16.61
C GLY A 391 -24.47 0.20 -16.17
N ASP A 392 -25.34 0.75 -17.01
CA ASP A 392 -26.78 0.90 -16.71
C ASP A 392 -27.57 -0.39 -17.00
N TYR A 393 -27.31 -1.43 -16.19
CA TYR A 393 -28.05 -2.68 -16.23
C TYR A 393 -29.03 -2.76 -15.05
N GLU A 394 -30.29 -3.09 -15.34
CA GLU A 394 -31.31 -3.27 -14.29
C GLU A 394 -31.32 -4.69 -13.70
N GLN A 395 -30.70 -5.66 -14.39
CA GLN A 395 -30.70 -7.07 -14.01
C GLN A 395 -29.52 -7.82 -14.61
N VAL A 396 -29.15 -8.93 -13.96
CA VAL A 396 -28.22 -9.94 -14.45
C VAL A 396 -28.89 -11.30 -14.39
N THR A 397 -28.75 -12.08 -15.46
CA THR A 397 -29.16 -13.49 -15.48
C THR A 397 -28.02 -14.32 -14.93
N ILE A 398 -28.26 -15.12 -13.89
CA ILE A 398 -27.28 -16.05 -13.34
C ILE A 398 -27.76 -17.48 -13.58
N SER A 399 -26.95 -18.31 -14.23
CA SER A 399 -27.30 -19.69 -14.59
C SER A 399 -26.37 -20.69 -13.93
N THR A 400 -26.91 -21.78 -13.41
CA THR A 400 -26.10 -22.94 -12.98
C THR A 400 -25.57 -23.70 -14.20
N MET A 401 -24.55 -24.53 -14.00
CA MET A 401 -24.04 -25.42 -15.05
C MET A 401 -25.07 -26.45 -15.56
N GLN A 402 -26.15 -26.68 -14.82
CA GLN A 402 -27.27 -27.54 -15.21
C GLN A 402 -28.38 -26.78 -15.96
N GLY A 403 -28.19 -25.48 -16.23
CA GLY A 403 -29.10 -24.65 -17.02
C GLY A 403 -30.26 -24.03 -16.22
N VAL A 404 -30.20 -24.02 -14.89
CA VAL A 404 -31.19 -23.30 -14.06
C VAL A 404 -30.80 -21.83 -14.01
N ALA A 405 -31.67 -20.94 -14.45
CA ALA A 405 -31.42 -19.50 -14.50
C ALA A 405 -32.22 -18.71 -13.44
N TYR A 406 -31.55 -17.75 -12.81
CA TYR A 406 -32.07 -16.80 -11.85
C TYR A 406 -31.96 -15.39 -12.45
N GLN A 407 -33.01 -14.59 -12.31
CA GLN A 407 -32.93 -13.15 -12.60
C GLN A 407 -32.62 -12.43 -11.30
N VAL A 408 -31.45 -11.80 -11.24
CA VAL A 408 -31.01 -11.03 -10.08
C VAL A 408 -31.07 -9.57 -10.45
N LYS A 409 -31.81 -8.78 -9.65
CA LYS A 409 -31.91 -7.34 -9.86
C LYS A 409 -30.56 -6.70 -9.55
N VAL A 410 -30.15 -5.76 -10.40
CA VAL A 410 -29.01 -4.89 -10.14
C VAL A 410 -29.54 -3.63 -9.45
N VAL A 411 -29.01 -3.32 -8.28
CA VAL A 411 -29.32 -2.12 -7.50
C VAL A 411 -28.00 -1.42 -7.21
N ASP A 412 -27.89 -0.15 -7.60
CA ASP A 412 -26.68 0.66 -7.48
C ASP A 412 -25.43 -0.06 -8.03
N GLY A 413 -25.58 -0.68 -9.21
CA GLY A 413 -24.49 -1.41 -9.89
C GLY A 413 -24.15 -2.76 -9.26
N LYS A 414 -24.96 -3.31 -8.33
CA LYS A 414 -24.67 -4.59 -7.68
C LYS A 414 -25.85 -5.57 -7.76
N ALA A 415 -25.54 -6.83 -8.04
CA ALA A 415 -26.47 -7.95 -8.03
C ALA A 415 -26.15 -8.90 -6.87
N ASP A 416 -27.07 -9.04 -5.92
CA ASP A 416 -26.92 -9.89 -4.74
C ASP A 416 -26.99 -11.39 -5.10
N ILE A 417 -25.89 -12.09 -4.85
CA ILE A 417 -25.71 -13.51 -5.06
C ILE A 417 -25.61 -14.31 -3.76
N SER A 418 -25.86 -13.71 -2.59
CA SER A 418 -25.77 -14.33 -1.25
C SER A 418 -26.59 -15.61 -1.12
N ALA A 419 -27.74 -15.68 -1.80
CA ALA A 419 -28.65 -16.82 -1.75
C ALA A 419 -28.19 -18.03 -2.59
N LEU A 420 -27.16 -17.88 -3.44
CA LEU A 420 -26.66 -18.97 -4.26
C LEU A 420 -25.86 -19.99 -3.43
N ASP A 421 -25.95 -21.27 -3.75
CA ASP A 421 -25.09 -22.28 -3.14
C ASP A 421 -23.67 -22.20 -3.72
N LYS A 422 -22.72 -22.86 -3.05
CA LYS A 422 -21.35 -23.04 -3.56
C LYS A 422 -21.37 -23.76 -4.90
N GLY A 423 -20.75 -23.20 -5.93
CA GLY A 423 -20.77 -23.77 -7.27
C GLY A 423 -20.31 -22.84 -8.39
N ILE A 424 -20.26 -23.37 -9.61
CA ILE A 424 -19.93 -22.63 -10.83
C ILE A 424 -21.23 -22.10 -11.47
N TYR A 425 -21.21 -20.82 -11.83
CA TYR A 425 -22.31 -20.09 -12.44
C TYR A 425 -21.87 -19.37 -13.71
N ILE A 426 -22.83 -19.09 -14.58
CA ILE A 426 -22.68 -18.23 -15.77
C ILE A 426 -23.52 -16.98 -15.51
N TYR A 427 -22.95 -15.79 -15.65
CA TYR A 427 -23.73 -14.56 -15.66
C TYR A 427 -23.92 -14.06 -17.10
N ALA A 428 -25.06 -13.44 -17.38
CA ALA A 428 -25.35 -12.77 -18.65
C ALA A 428 -26.11 -11.48 -18.37
N LEU A 429 -25.54 -10.35 -18.81
CA LEU A 429 -26.20 -9.05 -18.78
C LEU A 429 -27.03 -8.84 -20.05
N ASP A 430 -26.46 -9.23 -21.18
CA ASP A 430 -27.13 -9.25 -22.49
C ASP A 430 -26.52 -10.35 -23.38
N ARG A 431 -26.77 -10.32 -24.69
CA ARG A 431 -26.31 -11.35 -25.62
C ARG A 431 -24.79 -11.34 -25.87
N ASN A 432 -24.12 -10.24 -25.60
CA ASN A 432 -22.70 -10.04 -25.86
C ASN A 432 -21.89 -10.05 -24.54
N HIS A 433 -22.50 -9.66 -23.42
CA HIS A 433 -21.85 -9.62 -22.12
C HIS A 433 -22.24 -10.82 -21.27
N VAL A 434 -21.45 -11.89 -21.40
CA VAL A 434 -21.62 -13.17 -20.69
C VAL A 434 -20.28 -13.59 -20.12
N GLY A 435 -20.28 -14.13 -18.90
CA GLY A 435 -19.09 -14.70 -18.28
C GLY A 435 -19.44 -15.80 -17.29
N LYS A 436 -18.44 -16.34 -16.60
CA LYS A 436 -18.65 -17.33 -15.53
C LYS A 436 -18.08 -16.83 -14.22
N PHE A 437 -18.69 -17.23 -13.12
CA PHE A 437 -18.10 -17.08 -11.80
C PHE A 437 -18.25 -18.31 -10.93
N VAL A 438 -17.42 -18.41 -9.88
CA VAL A 438 -17.52 -19.50 -8.90
C VAL A 438 -17.77 -18.92 -7.53
N LYS A 439 -18.87 -19.38 -6.92
CA LYS A 439 -19.19 -19.10 -5.53
C LYS A 439 -18.58 -20.20 -4.66
N LYS A 440 -17.61 -19.85 -3.80
CA LYS A 440 -16.84 -20.84 -3.02
C LYS A 440 -17.47 -21.24 -1.70
#